data_AF-A0A2N3DI51-F1
#
_entry.id   AF-A0A2N3DI51-F1
#
_cell.length_a   1.000
_cell.length_b   1.000
_cell.length_c   1.000
_cell.angle_alpha   90.00
_cell.angle_beta   90.00
_cell.angle_gamma   90.00
#
_symmetry.space_group_name_H-M   'P 1'
#
loop_
_entity.id
_entity.type
_entity.pdbx_description
1 polymer ?
#
loop_
_entity_poly.entity_id
_entity_poly.type
_entity_poly.pdbx_seq_one_letter_code
_entity_poly.pdbx_strand_id
1 'polypeptide(L)'
;QFSPLPCSDLNTRFGAAGAAALIGPKRSPLGLAADPGGFPLYKNGVVVGGIGVMGDGVYGSDPNVLDIDDDTEESIALAGTRGFQPPATIAADRIAVDGTTLRYSDAVLPGGGGASFASLNGSAGNLVAVPGYAAAAITAGTAYGSEASGIRAATASEFSNRDAFVLTDGSGANRYPIRAGTDGGAPLTAAEVRAVLEEAFAVMSRARAQIRRPLDSRAQVTISIVDTHGAVLGLVRSPDAPVFGTDVSLQKARTAAFFSGAQAGAELSANASADVRNFVTAMRTFLNDPAALTGRIAFADRSGGNLARPYFPDGEVGRPHGPLSRPIQQFNPFSTGLQSALVIGDIGAHLAFVSGASATDTPARCTSLPDAAPGQKRLQNGMQIFPGSVPLYRGDRLVGAIGVSGDGIDQDDMIGFLGAHNGGARGGGIGNAPRDMRADTIIVNVGAGVRLRYIACPFAPFLDTEQQNVCDGL
;
A
#
# COMPACT_ATOMS: atom_id res chain seq x y z
N GLN A 1 3.21 -3.99 7.99
CA GLN A 1 3.00 -3.30 6.69
C GLN A 1 3.26 -1.83 6.91
N PHE A 2 3.99 -1.17 6.01
CA PHE A 2 4.38 0.23 6.19
C PHE A 2 3.87 1.08 5.03
N SER A 3 2.69 1.67 5.21
CA SER A 3 2.16 2.69 4.30
C SER A 3 0.97 3.43 4.92
N PRO A 4 0.80 4.73 4.68
CA PRO A 4 1.72 5.60 3.94
C PRO A 4 3.02 5.89 4.71
N LEU A 5 4.16 5.92 4.01
CA LEU A 5 5.46 6.19 4.64
C LEU A 5 5.70 7.70 4.89
N PRO A 6 6.45 8.08 5.95
CA PRO A 6 6.79 9.48 6.22
C PRO A 6 7.66 10.14 5.15
N CYS A 7 8.43 9.33 4.42
CA CYS A 7 9.34 9.71 3.34
C CYS A 7 8.76 9.48 1.94
N SER A 8 7.51 9.05 1.80
CA SER A 8 6.91 8.80 0.49
C SER A 8 6.96 10.07 -0.39
N ASP A 9 7.34 9.90 -1.65
CA ASP A 9 7.32 10.94 -2.67
C ASP A 9 5.92 11.21 -3.24
N LEU A 10 4.95 10.36 -2.88
CA LEU A 10 3.55 10.53 -3.27
C LEU A 10 2.74 11.32 -2.24
N ASN A 11 2.98 11.08 -0.95
CA ASN A 11 2.20 11.73 0.09
C ASN A 11 2.66 13.17 0.31
N THR A 12 1.71 14.06 0.56
CA THR A 12 2.02 15.45 0.89
C THR A 12 2.32 15.58 2.38
N ARG A 13 3.13 16.59 2.72
CA ARG A 13 3.43 16.94 4.11
C ARG A 13 2.41 17.94 4.65
N PHE A 14 2.27 18.01 5.96
CA PHE A 14 1.59 19.12 6.62
C PHE A 14 2.51 20.36 6.58
N GLY A 15 1.95 21.55 6.37
CA GLY A 15 2.71 22.81 6.44
C GLY A 15 2.53 23.81 5.29
N ALA A 16 1.77 23.49 4.24
CA ALA A 16 1.33 24.54 3.32
C ALA A 16 0.33 25.48 4.03
N ALA A 17 0.41 26.79 3.80
CA ALA A 17 -0.53 27.74 4.41
C ALA A 17 -1.94 27.60 3.81
N GLY A 18 -2.97 27.83 4.63
CA GLY A 18 -4.36 27.85 4.17
C GLY A 18 -4.89 26.50 3.68
N ALA A 19 -5.80 26.50 2.69
CA ALA A 19 -6.47 25.29 2.19
C ALA A 19 -5.49 24.25 1.60
N ALA A 20 -4.31 24.66 1.15
CA ALA A 20 -3.28 23.76 0.64
C ALA A 20 -2.71 22.82 1.73
N ALA A 21 -2.86 23.17 3.02
CA ALA A 21 -2.48 22.32 4.15
C ALA A 21 -3.15 20.94 4.10
N LEU A 22 -4.35 20.85 3.52
CA LEU A 22 -5.24 19.69 3.60
C LEU A 22 -5.24 18.83 2.33
N ILE A 23 -4.50 19.24 1.28
CA ILE A 23 -4.32 18.45 0.06
C ILE A 23 -3.68 17.11 0.43
N GLY A 24 -4.40 15.99 0.26
CA GLY A 24 -3.93 14.64 0.53
C GLY A 24 -3.45 13.86 -0.70
N PRO A 25 -3.16 12.54 -0.56
CA PRO A 25 -3.05 11.84 0.73
C PRO A 25 -1.88 12.37 1.57
N LYS A 26 -2.04 12.32 2.90
CA LYS A 26 -1.02 12.71 3.86
C LYS A 26 -0.22 11.49 4.32
N ARG A 27 1.04 11.73 4.66
CA ARG A 27 1.91 10.71 5.24
C ARG A 27 1.49 10.34 6.66
N SER A 28 1.86 9.14 7.10
CA SER A 28 1.79 8.73 8.51
C SER A 28 3.17 8.83 9.18
N PRO A 29 3.25 9.09 10.50
CA PRO A 29 4.54 9.13 11.22
C PRO A 29 5.29 7.80 11.17
N LEU A 30 4.62 6.70 11.53
CA LEU A 30 5.20 5.35 11.62
C LEU A 30 4.50 4.30 10.75
N GLY A 31 3.51 4.72 9.94
CA GLY A 31 2.79 3.87 8.99
C GLY A 31 1.65 3.03 9.60
N LEU A 32 1.84 2.44 10.78
CA LEU A 32 0.86 1.57 11.46
C LEU A 32 0.88 1.85 12.97
N ALA A 33 -0.28 1.72 13.64
CA ALA A 33 -0.38 1.64 15.09
C ALA A 33 -0.80 0.24 15.54
N ALA A 34 -0.11 -0.27 16.57
CA ALA A 34 -0.38 -1.57 17.15
C ALA A 34 -1.00 -1.50 18.55
N ASP A 35 -1.03 -0.30 19.16
CA ASP A 35 -1.81 -0.07 20.37
C ASP A 35 -3.32 -0.02 20.08
N PRO A 36 -4.14 -0.50 21.02
CA PRO A 36 -5.56 -0.18 21.06
C PRO A 36 -5.76 1.34 21.28
N GLY A 37 -6.96 1.87 21.04
CA GLY A 37 -7.20 3.33 21.14
C GLY A 37 -7.50 4.03 19.82
N GLY A 38 -7.65 3.30 18.71
CA GLY A 38 -8.07 3.83 17.43
C GLY A 38 -9.50 3.40 17.04
N PHE A 39 -10.42 4.35 16.83
CA PHE A 39 -11.77 4.05 16.35
C PHE A 39 -12.18 4.89 15.13
N PRO A 40 -12.91 4.31 14.16
CA PRO A 40 -13.47 5.07 13.06
C PRO A 40 -14.68 5.90 13.51
N LEU A 41 -14.88 7.05 12.89
CA LEU A 41 -16.00 7.94 13.13
C LEU A 41 -16.93 7.96 11.93
N TYR A 42 -18.23 7.81 12.16
CA TYR A 42 -19.26 7.73 11.14
C TYR A 42 -20.32 8.83 11.30
N LYS A 43 -20.88 9.28 10.19
CA LYS A 43 -22.14 10.05 10.15
C LYS A 43 -23.06 9.42 9.12
N ASN A 44 -24.29 9.11 9.51
CA ASN A 44 -25.29 8.51 8.62
C ASN A 44 -24.78 7.28 7.85
N GLY A 45 -23.97 6.44 8.52
CA GLY A 45 -23.38 5.24 7.92
C GLY A 45 -22.19 5.46 7.00
N VAL A 46 -21.70 6.69 6.85
CA VAL A 46 -20.50 7.03 6.05
C VAL A 46 -19.34 7.39 6.98
N VAL A 47 -18.14 6.86 6.71
CA VAL A 47 -16.94 7.21 7.46
C VAL A 47 -16.58 8.69 7.21
N VAL A 48 -16.29 9.42 8.29
CA VAL A 48 -15.95 10.85 8.25
C VAL A 48 -14.62 11.18 8.94
N GLY A 49 -13.98 10.19 9.55
CA GLY A 49 -12.69 10.36 10.22
C GLY A 49 -12.38 9.19 11.15
N GLY A 50 -11.46 9.43 12.07
CA GLY A 50 -11.11 8.51 13.16
C GLY A 50 -10.69 9.31 14.39
N ILE A 51 -10.76 8.65 15.54
CA ILE A 51 -10.17 9.12 16.79
C ILE A 51 -9.03 8.16 17.17
N GLY A 52 -7.95 8.72 17.68
CA GLY A 52 -6.81 7.99 18.24
C GLY A 52 -6.44 8.62 19.58
N VAL A 53 -6.22 7.79 20.61
CA VAL A 53 -5.77 8.23 21.93
C VAL A 53 -4.47 7.51 22.27
N MET A 54 -3.55 8.25 22.87
CA MET A 54 -2.34 7.75 23.52
C MET A 54 -2.15 8.60 24.76
N GLY A 55 -1.95 7.97 25.91
CA GLY A 55 -1.95 8.59 27.23
C GLY A 55 -0.84 8.09 28.15
N ASP A 56 -0.36 6.85 27.99
CA ASP A 56 0.68 6.28 28.83
C ASP A 56 2.11 6.48 28.27
N GLY A 57 2.22 6.82 26.98
CA GLY A 57 3.48 7.08 26.28
C GLY A 57 4.23 5.81 25.87
N VAL A 58 3.63 4.63 26.04
CA VAL A 58 4.08 3.37 25.49
C VAL A 58 3.45 3.21 24.11
N TYR A 59 4.19 2.62 23.18
CA TYR A 59 3.63 2.22 21.88
C TYR A 59 3.75 0.71 21.76
N GLY A 60 2.69 0.03 22.17
CA GLY A 60 2.65 -1.41 22.36
C GLY A 60 2.26 -2.20 21.12
N SER A 61 2.56 -3.50 21.15
CA SER A 61 1.87 -4.48 20.33
C SER A 61 1.60 -5.69 21.22
N ASP A 62 0.34 -6.03 21.44
CA ASP A 62 -0.01 -7.24 22.19
C ASP A 62 -0.10 -8.45 21.25
N PRO A 63 0.75 -9.48 21.45
CA PRO A 63 0.64 -10.72 20.69
C PRO A 63 -0.43 -11.68 21.23
N ASN A 64 -0.99 -11.45 22.42
CA ASN A 64 -2.05 -12.27 22.96
C ASN A 64 -3.40 -11.89 22.32
N VAL A 65 -4.18 -12.90 21.96
CA VAL A 65 -5.49 -12.70 21.32
C VAL A 65 -6.60 -13.44 22.07
N LEU A 66 -6.27 -13.96 23.26
CA LEU A 66 -7.14 -14.83 24.03
C LEU A 66 -7.69 -14.17 25.30
N ASP A 67 -7.14 -13.03 25.69
CA ASP A 67 -7.54 -12.18 26.80
C ASP A 67 -8.30 -10.94 26.32
N ILE A 68 -8.87 -10.21 27.26
CA ILE A 68 -9.52 -8.90 27.06
C ILE A 68 -8.63 -7.88 27.73
N ASP A 69 -8.19 -6.88 26.97
CA ASP A 69 -7.32 -5.83 27.47
C ASP A 69 -8.12 -4.77 28.25
N ASP A 70 -7.62 -4.40 29.44
CA ASP A 70 -8.12 -3.25 30.19
C ASP A 70 -7.26 -2.02 29.85
N ASP A 71 -7.54 -1.43 28.70
CA ASP A 71 -6.79 -0.30 28.17
C ASP A 71 -7.54 1.04 28.35
N THR A 72 -6.87 1.98 29.01
CA THR A 72 -7.45 3.31 29.29
C THR A 72 -7.55 4.15 28.01
N GLU A 73 -6.62 3.99 27.07
CA GLU A 73 -6.58 4.73 25.81
C GLU A 73 -7.73 4.30 24.90
N GLU A 74 -7.99 2.99 24.82
CA GLU A 74 -9.15 2.39 24.17
C GLU A 74 -10.46 2.89 24.78
N SER A 75 -10.56 2.85 26.11
CA SER A 75 -11.76 3.31 26.81
C SER A 75 -12.06 4.80 26.53
N ILE A 76 -11.04 5.66 26.54
CA ILE A 76 -11.19 7.09 26.22
C ILE A 76 -11.55 7.29 24.74
N ALA A 77 -10.86 6.59 23.83
CA ALA A 77 -11.11 6.69 22.40
C ALA A 77 -12.54 6.25 22.06
N LEU A 78 -12.99 5.13 22.63
CA LEU A 78 -14.33 4.59 22.45
C LEU A 78 -15.39 5.58 22.97
N ALA A 79 -15.17 6.19 24.14
CA ALA A 79 -16.06 7.23 24.67
C ALA A 79 -16.19 8.44 23.71
N GLY A 80 -15.10 8.81 23.03
CA GLY A 80 -15.06 9.86 22.02
C GLY A 80 -15.86 9.57 20.75
N THR A 81 -16.27 8.32 20.52
CA THR A 81 -17.10 7.94 19.35
C THR A 81 -18.59 8.20 19.54
N ARG A 82 -19.04 8.70 20.69
CA ARG A 82 -20.47 8.87 21.00
C ARG A 82 -21.19 9.73 19.96
N GLY A 83 -22.19 9.15 19.28
CA GLY A 83 -22.94 9.79 18.20
C GLY A 83 -22.29 9.63 16.82
N PHE A 84 -21.14 8.96 16.75
CA PHE A 84 -20.34 8.71 15.56
C PHE A 84 -19.95 7.23 15.42
N GLN A 85 -20.63 6.32 16.13
CA GLN A 85 -20.31 4.91 16.07
C GLN A 85 -20.58 4.33 14.67
N PRO A 86 -19.80 3.33 14.21
CA PRO A 86 -20.11 2.61 12.98
C PRO A 86 -21.49 1.93 13.07
N PRO A 87 -22.17 1.73 11.93
CA PRO A 87 -23.29 0.79 11.87
C PRO A 87 -22.88 -0.60 12.38
N ALA A 88 -23.68 -1.19 13.26
CA ALA A 88 -23.36 -2.49 13.86
C ALA A 88 -23.12 -3.61 12.83
N THR A 89 -23.72 -3.51 11.64
CA THR A 89 -23.57 -4.49 10.56
C THR A 89 -22.19 -4.50 9.89
N ILE A 90 -21.36 -3.48 10.13
CA ILE A 90 -20.00 -3.38 9.60
C ILE A 90 -18.94 -3.32 10.71
N ALA A 91 -19.33 -3.59 11.96
CA ALA A 91 -18.39 -3.73 13.06
C ALA A 91 -17.58 -5.03 12.89
N ALA A 92 -16.31 -5.01 13.31
CA ALA A 92 -15.35 -6.07 13.04
C ALA A 92 -15.78 -7.43 13.64
N ASP A 93 -16.45 -7.43 14.79
CA ASP A 93 -17.03 -8.59 15.48
C ASP A 93 -18.18 -9.25 14.71
N ARG A 94 -18.70 -8.58 13.68
CA ARG A 94 -19.75 -9.09 12.77
C ARG A 94 -19.22 -9.53 11.42
N ILE A 95 -17.90 -9.46 11.22
CA ILE A 95 -17.23 -9.83 9.98
C ILE A 95 -16.36 -11.05 10.27
N ALA A 96 -16.65 -12.17 9.59
CA ALA A 96 -15.80 -13.35 9.63
C ALA A 96 -14.75 -13.30 8.53
N VAL A 97 -13.50 -13.51 8.89
CA VAL A 97 -12.34 -13.72 8.01
C VAL A 97 -11.91 -15.16 8.21
N ASP A 98 -12.04 -15.98 7.17
CA ASP A 98 -11.71 -17.41 7.21
C ASP A 98 -12.39 -18.19 8.37
N GLY A 99 -13.63 -17.83 8.69
CA GLY A 99 -14.40 -18.43 9.78
C GLY A 99 -14.12 -17.85 11.18
N THR A 100 -13.13 -16.96 11.32
CA THR A 100 -12.83 -16.25 12.58
C THR A 100 -13.38 -14.82 12.54
N THR A 101 -14.06 -14.38 13.60
CA THR A 101 -14.47 -12.97 13.76
C THR A 101 -13.34 -12.16 14.36
N LEU A 102 -13.16 -10.93 13.88
CA LEU A 102 -12.18 -9.99 14.45
C LEU A 102 -12.79 -9.25 15.65
N ARG A 103 -11.98 -8.87 16.63
CA ARG A 103 -12.45 -8.01 17.73
C ARG A 103 -12.61 -6.58 17.23
N TYR A 104 -13.72 -5.93 17.61
CA TYR A 104 -13.92 -4.50 17.33
C TYR A 104 -13.39 -3.61 18.46
N SER A 105 -13.63 -4.02 19.70
CA SER A 105 -13.14 -3.36 20.91
C SER A 105 -13.15 -4.34 22.07
N ASP A 106 -12.18 -4.23 22.96
CA ASP A 106 -12.18 -4.91 24.26
C ASP A 106 -12.86 -4.05 25.33
N ALA A 107 -12.74 -2.72 25.21
CA ALA A 107 -13.47 -1.76 26.02
C ALA A 107 -15.00 -1.76 25.81
N VAL A 108 -15.73 -1.36 26.86
CA VAL A 108 -17.18 -1.16 26.83
C VAL A 108 -17.49 0.33 26.82
N LEU A 109 -18.34 0.78 25.90
CA LEU A 109 -18.72 2.19 25.80
C LEU A 109 -19.36 2.65 27.12
N PRO A 110 -18.77 3.62 27.84
CA PRO A 110 -19.26 4.02 29.15
C PRO A 110 -20.64 4.69 29.07
N GLY A 111 -21.42 4.61 30.13
CA GLY A 111 -22.66 5.38 30.29
C GLY A 111 -22.38 6.88 30.50
N GLY A 112 -23.38 7.74 30.28
CA GLY A 112 -23.29 9.19 30.57
C GLY A 112 -23.26 10.11 29.35
N GLY A 113 -23.20 11.42 29.59
CA GLY A 113 -23.11 12.46 28.55
C GLY A 113 -21.66 12.82 28.20
N GLY A 114 -21.44 13.35 27.00
CA GLY A 114 -20.12 13.86 26.60
C GLY A 114 -19.87 15.28 27.14
N ALA A 115 -18.62 15.57 27.50
CA ALA A 115 -18.17 16.94 27.74
C ALA A 115 -17.82 17.62 26.41
N SER A 116 -18.05 18.93 26.29
CA SER A 116 -17.59 19.68 25.13
C SER A 116 -16.06 19.81 25.14
N PHE A 117 -15.41 19.89 23.98
CA PHE A 117 -13.97 20.17 23.95
C PHE A 117 -13.60 21.47 24.70
N ALA A 118 -14.49 22.46 24.67
CA ALA A 118 -14.29 23.75 25.34
C ALA A 118 -14.16 23.63 26.87
N SER A 119 -14.73 22.60 27.50
CA SER A 119 -14.55 22.37 28.95
C SER A 119 -13.24 21.67 29.29
N LEU A 120 -12.50 21.17 28.29
CA LEU A 120 -11.21 20.48 28.47
C LEU A 120 -10.03 21.42 28.20
N ASN A 121 -10.11 22.20 27.12
CA ASN A 121 -9.00 23.05 26.67
C ASN A 121 -8.68 24.17 27.66
N GLY A 122 -7.42 24.26 28.09
CA GLY A 122 -6.95 25.21 29.10
C GLY A 122 -7.28 24.82 30.55
N SER A 123 -8.06 23.75 30.77
CA SER A 123 -8.45 23.28 32.11
C SER A 123 -7.86 21.91 32.45
N ALA A 124 -8.11 20.90 31.61
CA ALA A 124 -7.57 19.55 31.76
C ALA A 124 -6.26 19.35 30.97
N GLY A 125 -6.03 20.16 29.94
CA GLY A 125 -4.85 20.12 29.09
C GLY A 125 -4.89 21.21 28.02
N ASN A 126 -3.85 21.30 27.21
CA ASN A 126 -3.74 22.27 26.11
C ASN A 126 -3.51 21.56 24.79
N LEU A 127 -3.94 22.17 23.68
CA LEU A 127 -3.53 21.75 22.35
C LEU A 127 -2.02 21.92 22.19
N VAL A 128 -1.37 20.90 21.63
CA VAL A 128 0.07 20.91 21.34
C VAL A 128 0.26 20.75 19.84
N ALA A 129 1.21 21.49 19.28
CA ALA A 129 1.60 21.31 17.88
C ALA A 129 2.42 20.03 17.73
N VAL A 130 2.13 19.24 16.70
CA VAL A 130 2.91 18.06 16.35
C VAL A 130 3.74 18.40 15.11
N PRO A 131 5.08 18.53 15.24
CA PRO A 131 5.94 18.93 14.12
C PRO A 131 5.66 18.10 12.87
N GLY A 132 5.29 18.78 11.78
CA GLY A 132 5.01 18.13 10.49
C GLY A 132 3.68 17.38 10.37
N TYR A 133 2.76 17.50 11.35
CA TYR A 133 1.43 16.85 11.34
C TYR A 133 0.26 17.73 11.77
N ALA A 134 0.43 18.58 12.79
CA ALA A 134 -0.64 19.43 13.28
C ALA A 134 -0.11 20.71 13.93
N ALA A 135 -0.84 21.81 13.78
CA ALA A 135 -0.66 22.99 14.63
C ALA A 135 -1.42 22.80 15.95
N ALA A 136 -1.12 23.63 16.97
CA ALA A 136 -1.85 23.66 18.24
C ALA A 136 -3.25 24.30 18.09
N ALA A 137 -4.04 23.84 17.12
CA ALA A 137 -5.33 24.38 16.76
C ALA A 137 -6.25 23.29 16.21
N ILE A 138 -7.54 23.32 16.59
CA ILE A 138 -8.57 22.49 15.96
C ILE A 138 -8.82 23.02 14.56
N THR A 139 -8.74 22.12 13.58
CA THR A 139 -9.00 22.43 12.17
C THR A 139 -10.23 21.67 11.70
N ALA A 140 -11.10 22.33 10.94
CA ALA A 140 -12.25 21.67 10.33
C ALA A 140 -11.79 20.65 9.28
N GLY A 141 -12.48 19.50 9.23
CA GLY A 141 -12.26 18.51 8.17
C GLY A 141 -12.58 19.06 6.78
N THR A 142 -11.97 18.47 5.76
CA THR A 142 -12.24 18.81 4.36
C THR A 142 -13.11 17.75 3.70
N ALA A 143 -14.06 18.18 2.88
CA ALA A 143 -14.91 17.27 2.12
C ALA A 143 -14.08 16.45 1.12
N TYR A 144 -14.12 15.12 1.25
CA TYR A 144 -13.50 14.20 0.30
C TYR A 144 -14.06 14.37 -1.11
N GLY A 145 -13.22 14.19 -2.13
CA GLY A 145 -13.63 14.34 -3.53
C GLY A 145 -13.60 15.78 -4.04
N SER A 146 -13.15 16.73 -3.22
CA SER A 146 -12.94 18.12 -3.59
C SER A 146 -11.46 18.43 -3.86
N GLU A 147 -11.21 19.52 -4.60
CA GLU A 147 -9.86 20.07 -4.80
C GLU A 147 -9.09 20.22 -3.48
N ALA A 148 -9.73 20.77 -2.45
CA ALA A 148 -9.12 20.98 -1.14
C ALA A 148 -8.69 19.67 -0.45
N SER A 149 -9.33 18.54 -0.76
CA SER A 149 -8.96 17.23 -0.21
C SER A 149 -7.74 16.61 -0.88
N GLY A 150 -7.31 17.15 -2.03
CA GLY A 150 -6.25 16.57 -2.87
C GLY A 150 -6.70 15.36 -3.68
N ILE A 151 -7.99 15.01 -3.64
CA ILE A 151 -8.60 13.91 -4.39
C ILE A 151 -9.89 14.43 -5.02
N ARG A 152 -10.07 14.26 -6.33
CA ARG A 152 -11.30 14.67 -7.03
C ARG A 152 -11.66 13.75 -8.16
N ALA A 153 -12.89 13.87 -8.68
CA ALA A 153 -13.28 13.24 -9.94
C ALA A 153 -12.37 13.71 -11.09
N ALA A 154 -12.04 12.80 -11.99
CA ALA A 154 -11.30 13.08 -13.20
C ALA A 154 -12.15 13.90 -14.18
N THR A 155 -11.51 14.77 -14.94
CA THR A 155 -12.10 15.40 -16.13
C THR A 155 -12.11 14.42 -17.30
N ALA A 156 -12.97 14.66 -18.28
CA ALA A 156 -13.06 13.82 -19.48
C ALA A 156 -11.76 13.81 -20.32
N SER A 157 -10.89 14.83 -20.19
CA SER A 157 -9.57 14.86 -20.83
C SER A 157 -8.51 14.05 -20.09
N GLU A 158 -8.71 13.79 -18.80
CA GLU A 158 -7.79 12.99 -17.99
C GLU A 158 -8.10 11.50 -18.14
N PHE A 159 -9.37 11.11 -18.02
CA PHE A 159 -9.84 9.73 -18.14
C PHE A 159 -11.21 9.67 -18.80
N SER A 160 -11.42 8.66 -19.65
CA SER A 160 -12.70 8.42 -20.33
C SER A 160 -13.81 7.95 -19.39
N ASN A 161 -13.49 7.20 -18.34
CA ASN A 161 -14.46 6.73 -17.37
C ASN A 161 -14.79 7.83 -16.35
N ARG A 162 -16.07 8.20 -16.24
CA ARG A 162 -16.55 9.29 -15.38
C ARG A 162 -16.49 8.99 -13.88
N ASP A 163 -16.34 7.72 -13.51
CA ASP A 163 -16.15 7.29 -12.13
C ASP A 163 -14.67 7.38 -11.69
N ALA A 164 -13.74 7.70 -12.60
CA ALA A 164 -12.34 7.85 -12.27
C ALA A 164 -12.11 9.07 -11.37
N PHE A 165 -11.23 8.91 -10.39
CA PHE A 165 -10.72 9.95 -9.51
C PHE A 165 -9.21 10.08 -9.68
N VAL A 166 -8.69 11.28 -9.47
CA VAL A 166 -7.26 11.61 -9.56
C VAL A 166 -6.78 12.33 -8.31
N LEU A 167 -5.47 12.36 -8.12
CA LEU A 167 -4.85 13.23 -7.12
C LEU A 167 -4.67 14.63 -7.72
N THR A 168 -5.16 15.64 -7.03
CA THR A 168 -5.08 17.04 -7.46
C THR A 168 -4.15 17.85 -6.57
N ASP A 169 -3.55 18.89 -7.14
CA ASP A 169 -2.75 19.89 -6.42
C ASP A 169 -3.62 20.97 -5.71
N GLY A 170 -4.94 20.81 -5.75
CA GLY A 170 -5.91 21.73 -5.15
C GLY A 170 -6.16 23.01 -5.96
N SER A 171 -5.49 23.15 -7.10
CA SER A 171 -5.67 24.25 -8.06
C SER A 171 -6.28 23.78 -9.39
N GLY A 172 -6.73 22.52 -9.45
CA GLY A 172 -7.33 21.92 -10.64
C GLY A 172 -6.41 20.97 -11.40
N ALA A 173 -5.10 20.95 -11.13
CA ALA A 173 -4.18 20.12 -11.89
C ALA A 173 -4.01 18.72 -11.28
N ASN A 174 -4.04 17.69 -12.12
CA ASN A 174 -3.66 16.33 -11.71
C ASN A 174 -2.16 16.27 -11.39
N ARG A 175 -1.82 15.72 -10.21
CA ARG A 175 -0.45 15.56 -9.73
C ARG A 175 0.32 14.45 -10.44
N TYR A 176 -0.37 13.45 -10.98
CA TYR A 176 0.21 12.31 -11.69
C TYR A 176 -0.53 12.05 -13.01
N PRO A 177 -0.47 13.01 -13.96
CA PRO A 177 -1.09 12.85 -15.26
C PRO A 177 -0.40 11.74 -16.06
N ILE A 178 -1.14 11.16 -17.00
CA ILE A 178 -0.62 10.15 -17.92
C ILE A 178 0.53 10.77 -18.75
N ARG A 179 1.69 10.11 -18.73
CA ARG A 179 2.89 10.51 -19.49
C ARG A 179 3.67 9.29 -20.00
N ALA A 180 4.62 9.54 -20.91
CA ALA A 180 5.58 8.53 -21.35
C ALA A 180 6.67 8.29 -20.28
N GLY A 181 7.33 7.13 -20.38
CA GLY A 181 8.45 6.71 -19.54
C GLY A 181 9.63 7.68 -19.61
N THR A 182 10.35 7.76 -18.49
CA THR A 182 11.55 8.60 -18.34
C THR A 182 12.84 7.82 -18.55
N ASP A 183 12.72 6.51 -18.74
CA ASP A 183 13.82 5.59 -18.98
C ASP A 183 14.22 5.51 -20.46
N GLY A 184 15.48 5.14 -20.71
CA GLY A 184 15.99 4.95 -22.06
C GLY A 184 15.62 3.58 -22.66
N GLY A 185 15.76 3.43 -23.98
CA GLY A 185 15.66 2.15 -24.67
C GLY A 185 14.23 1.64 -24.84
N ALA A 186 13.42 2.37 -25.61
CA ALA A 186 11.98 2.12 -25.81
C ALA A 186 11.17 2.23 -24.50
N PRO A 187 11.01 3.44 -23.95
CA PRO A 187 10.14 3.67 -22.81
C PRO A 187 8.68 3.28 -23.12
N LEU A 188 7.87 3.12 -22.09
CA LEU A 188 6.41 3.13 -22.23
C LEU A 188 5.97 4.46 -22.85
N THR A 189 5.10 4.42 -23.85
CA THR A 189 4.47 5.61 -24.43
C THR A 189 3.29 6.06 -23.58
N ALA A 190 2.92 7.35 -23.65
CA ALA A 190 1.73 7.85 -22.97
C ALA A 190 0.44 7.12 -23.42
N ALA A 191 0.39 6.64 -24.67
CA ALA A 191 -0.72 5.87 -25.20
C ALA A 191 -0.80 4.47 -24.58
N GLU A 192 0.32 3.76 -24.45
CA GLU A 192 0.41 2.47 -23.75
C GLU A 192 0.03 2.60 -22.27
N VAL A 193 0.53 3.64 -21.58
CA VAL A 193 0.18 3.91 -20.17
C VAL A 193 -1.33 4.19 -20.03
N ARG A 194 -1.91 4.99 -20.92
CA ARG A 194 -3.38 5.20 -20.96
C ARG A 194 -4.11 3.89 -21.19
N ALA A 195 -3.64 3.06 -22.11
CA ALA A 195 -4.22 1.76 -22.41
C ALA A 195 -4.34 0.87 -21.18
N VAL A 196 -3.23 0.67 -20.48
CA VAL A 196 -3.19 -0.18 -19.30
C VAL A 196 -4.03 0.39 -18.15
N LEU A 197 -3.97 1.70 -17.88
CA LEU A 197 -4.76 2.31 -16.80
C LEU A 197 -6.27 2.21 -17.04
N GLU A 198 -6.73 2.51 -18.26
CA GLU A 198 -8.17 2.49 -18.56
C GLU A 198 -8.71 1.06 -18.60
N GLU A 199 -7.95 0.09 -19.14
CA GLU A 199 -8.36 -1.32 -19.12
C GLU A 199 -8.36 -1.90 -17.71
N ALA A 200 -7.36 -1.59 -16.89
CA ALA A 200 -7.36 -1.98 -15.48
C ALA A 200 -8.57 -1.38 -14.72
N PHE A 201 -8.90 -0.12 -14.99
CA PHE A 201 -10.07 0.53 -14.40
C PHE A 201 -11.39 -0.11 -14.88
N ALA A 202 -11.47 -0.53 -16.14
CA ALA A 202 -12.62 -1.26 -16.67
C ALA A 202 -12.78 -2.64 -16.01
N VAL A 203 -11.68 -3.38 -15.80
CA VAL A 203 -11.68 -4.65 -15.04
C VAL A 203 -12.17 -4.41 -13.61
N MET A 204 -11.62 -3.41 -12.93
CA MET A 204 -12.04 -3.03 -11.58
C MET A 204 -13.53 -2.68 -11.50
N SER A 205 -14.04 -1.94 -12.48
CA SER A 205 -15.45 -1.51 -12.50
C SER A 205 -16.44 -2.68 -12.56
N ARG A 206 -15.97 -3.84 -13.03
CA ARG A 206 -16.74 -5.10 -13.13
C ARG A 206 -16.42 -6.06 -11.99
N ALA A 207 -15.28 -5.91 -11.33
CA ALA A 207 -14.78 -6.85 -10.33
C ALA A 207 -15.65 -6.86 -9.07
N ARG A 208 -16.00 -8.03 -8.58
CA ARG A 208 -16.67 -8.25 -7.30
C ARG A 208 -15.67 -8.00 -6.16
N ALA A 209 -16.05 -7.12 -5.24
CA ALA A 209 -15.27 -6.86 -4.03
C ALA A 209 -15.27 -8.04 -3.06
N GLN A 210 -14.17 -8.25 -2.37
CA GLN A 210 -14.03 -9.23 -1.28
C GLN A 210 -14.31 -8.61 0.08
N ILE A 211 -13.91 -7.35 0.28
CA ILE A 211 -13.90 -6.70 1.61
C ILE A 211 -14.93 -5.58 1.75
N ARG A 212 -16.06 -5.69 1.04
CA ARG A 212 -17.09 -4.64 1.00
C ARG A 212 -18.48 -5.13 1.39
N ARG A 213 -19.23 -4.23 2.03
CA ARG A 213 -20.66 -4.37 2.31
C ARG A 213 -21.41 -3.19 1.65
N PRO A 214 -22.60 -3.42 1.05
CA PRO A 214 -23.26 -4.72 0.88
C PRO A 214 -22.44 -5.67 -0.02
N LEU A 215 -22.70 -6.98 0.08
CA LEU A 215 -22.10 -7.95 -0.85
C LEU A 215 -22.47 -7.58 -2.28
N ASP A 216 -21.68 -8.07 -3.23
CA ASP A 216 -21.87 -7.80 -4.66
C ASP A 216 -21.66 -6.32 -5.04
N SER A 217 -20.99 -5.57 -4.16
CA SER A 217 -20.40 -4.28 -4.50
C SER A 217 -19.18 -4.47 -5.41
N ARG A 218 -18.92 -3.47 -6.26
CA ARG A 218 -17.68 -3.46 -7.06
C ARG A 218 -16.46 -3.21 -6.19
N ALA A 219 -15.32 -3.76 -6.60
CA ALA A 219 -14.02 -3.46 -6.03
C ALA A 219 -13.74 -1.95 -6.11
N GLN A 220 -12.94 -1.44 -5.18
CA GLN A 220 -12.49 -0.05 -5.19
C GLN A 220 -11.02 0.02 -4.86
N VAL A 221 -10.22 0.52 -5.80
CA VAL A 221 -8.77 0.45 -5.75
C VAL A 221 -8.13 1.71 -6.32
N THR A 222 -6.88 1.94 -5.95
CA THR A 222 -5.96 2.80 -6.69
C THR A 222 -5.10 1.95 -7.62
N ILE A 223 -4.87 2.44 -8.83
CA ILE A 223 -4.06 1.81 -9.88
C ILE A 223 -2.95 2.79 -10.26
N SER A 224 -1.69 2.33 -10.17
CA SER A 224 -0.50 3.12 -10.47
C SER A 224 0.35 2.42 -11.53
N ILE A 225 0.96 3.18 -12.43
CA ILE A 225 1.98 2.68 -13.37
C ILE A 225 3.30 3.41 -13.15
N VAL A 226 4.41 2.67 -13.19
CA VAL A 226 5.77 3.20 -13.17
C VAL A 226 6.60 2.70 -14.34
N ASP A 227 7.62 3.48 -14.72
CA ASP A 227 8.69 3.01 -15.61
C ASP A 227 9.74 2.18 -14.85
N THR A 228 10.81 1.75 -15.54
CA THR A 228 11.85 0.94 -14.90
C THR A 228 12.66 1.71 -13.84
N HIS A 229 12.76 3.04 -13.93
CA HIS A 229 13.38 3.90 -12.89
C HIS A 229 12.46 4.10 -11.66
N GLY A 230 11.24 3.58 -11.68
CA GLY A 230 10.25 3.76 -10.62
C GLY A 230 9.55 5.13 -10.67
N ALA A 231 9.69 5.87 -11.77
CA ALA A 231 8.99 7.15 -11.95
C ALA A 231 7.52 6.90 -12.28
N VAL A 232 6.63 7.66 -11.64
CA VAL A 232 5.18 7.53 -11.86
C VAL A 232 4.82 8.00 -13.27
N LEU A 233 4.11 7.16 -14.03
CA LEU A 233 3.65 7.47 -15.39
C LEU A 233 2.16 7.80 -15.45
N GLY A 234 1.40 7.42 -14.42
CA GLY A 234 0.00 7.77 -14.25
C GLY A 234 -0.60 7.04 -13.05
N LEU A 235 -1.65 7.62 -12.49
CA LEU A 235 -2.38 7.08 -11.35
C LEU A 235 -3.87 7.38 -11.50
N VAL A 236 -4.71 6.39 -11.26
CA VAL A 236 -6.17 6.53 -11.24
C VAL A 236 -6.76 5.82 -10.03
N ARG A 237 -7.84 6.37 -9.48
CA ARG A 237 -8.53 5.85 -8.29
C ARG A 237 -9.99 5.65 -8.61
N SER A 238 -10.59 4.60 -8.08
CA SER A 238 -12.05 4.55 -7.97
C SER A 238 -12.52 5.51 -6.85
N PRO A 239 -13.79 5.95 -6.83
CA PRO A 239 -14.25 7.01 -5.94
C PRO A 239 -14.03 6.69 -4.46
N ASP A 240 -14.19 5.43 -4.07
CA ASP A 240 -14.15 4.99 -2.67
C ASP A 240 -12.94 4.07 -2.40
N ALA A 241 -11.87 4.19 -3.18
CA ALA A 241 -10.63 3.46 -2.91
C ALA A 241 -10.04 3.90 -1.55
N PRO A 242 -9.50 2.97 -0.73
CA PRO A 242 -8.82 3.33 0.51
C PRO A 242 -7.72 4.37 0.27
N VAL A 243 -7.64 5.38 1.14
CA VAL A 243 -6.68 6.49 0.97
C VAL A 243 -5.24 5.99 1.06
N PHE A 244 -4.94 5.10 2.02
CA PHE A 244 -3.62 4.47 2.16
C PHE A 244 -3.25 3.60 0.93
N GLY A 245 -4.27 3.01 0.27
CA GLY A 245 -4.10 2.21 -0.94
C GLY A 245 -3.46 2.98 -2.09
N THR A 246 -3.51 4.31 -2.04
CA THR A 246 -2.84 5.18 -3.01
C THR A 246 -1.32 4.99 -3.00
N ASP A 247 -0.69 5.10 -1.82
CA ASP A 247 0.76 4.90 -1.67
C ASP A 247 1.14 3.44 -1.87
N VAL A 248 0.32 2.51 -1.37
CA VAL A 248 0.52 1.06 -1.52
C VAL A 248 0.50 0.64 -3.00
N SER A 249 -0.43 1.12 -3.81
CA SER A 249 -0.49 0.77 -5.24
C SER A 249 0.82 1.15 -5.97
N LEU A 250 1.42 2.29 -5.59
CA LEU A 250 2.68 2.75 -6.15
C LEU A 250 3.87 1.92 -5.61
N GLN A 251 3.88 1.60 -4.31
CA GLN A 251 4.87 0.68 -3.74
C GLN A 251 4.86 -0.67 -4.47
N LYS A 252 3.67 -1.22 -4.71
CA LYS A 252 3.48 -2.48 -5.42
C LYS A 252 4.03 -2.41 -6.86
N ALA A 253 3.67 -1.38 -7.61
CA ALA A 253 4.19 -1.17 -8.97
C ALA A 253 5.73 -1.11 -8.98
N ARG A 254 6.32 -0.30 -8.08
CA ARG A 254 7.79 -0.20 -7.95
C ARG A 254 8.44 -1.51 -7.53
N THR A 255 7.78 -2.31 -6.70
CA THR A 255 8.29 -3.61 -6.26
C THR A 255 8.39 -4.57 -7.44
N ALA A 256 7.31 -4.76 -8.21
CA ALA A 256 7.33 -5.60 -9.40
C ALA A 256 8.37 -5.16 -10.45
N ALA A 257 8.47 -3.84 -10.71
CA ALA A 257 9.49 -3.29 -11.61
C ALA A 257 10.91 -3.53 -11.09
N PHE A 258 11.14 -3.32 -9.80
CA PHE A 258 12.47 -3.47 -9.19
C PHE A 258 12.95 -4.92 -9.23
N PHE A 259 12.18 -5.86 -8.67
CA PHE A 259 12.62 -7.26 -8.54
C PHE A 259 12.70 -8.01 -9.88
N SER A 260 11.98 -7.53 -10.90
CA SER A 260 12.08 -8.03 -12.28
C SER A 260 13.21 -7.37 -13.08
N GLY A 261 13.86 -6.35 -12.54
CA GLY A 261 14.91 -5.59 -13.22
C GLY A 261 16.31 -6.20 -13.07
N ALA A 262 17.18 -5.98 -14.06
CA ALA A 262 18.54 -6.50 -14.08
C ALA A 262 19.45 -5.94 -12.97
N GLN A 263 19.11 -4.76 -12.46
CA GLN A 263 19.86 -4.01 -11.48
C GLN A 263 19.59 -4.42 -10.02
N ALA A 264 18.51 -5.17 -9.74
CA ALA A 264 18.00 -5.37 -8.37
C ALA A 264 19.06 -5.94 -7.42
N GLY A 265 19.70 -7.04 -7.81
CA GLY A 265 20.73 -7.68 -7.00
C GLY A 265 21.96 -6.81 -6.81
N ALA A 266 22.36 -6.04 -7.82
CA ALA A 266 23.50 -5.13 -7.76
C ALA A 266 23.23 -3.93 -6.84
N GLU A 267 22.08 -3.27 -6.98
CA GLU A 267 21.70 -2.12 -6.14
C GLU A 267 21.54 -2.53 -4.67
N LEU A 268 20.92 -3.68 -4.39
CA LEU A 268 20.81 -4.20 -3.02
C LEU A 268 22.17 -4.60 -2.44
N SER A 269 23.06 -5.17 -3.25
CA SER A 269 24.42 -5.55 -2.82
C SER A 269 25.34 -4.35 -2.62
N ALA A 270 25.07 -3.22 -3.29
CA ALA A 270 25.80 -1.96 -3.13
C ALA A 270 25.27 -1.12 -1.94
N ASN A 271 24.18 -1.56 -1.30
CA ASN A 271 23.58 -0.81 -0.18
C ASN A 271 24.56 -0.68 0.99
N ALA A 272 24.60 0.49 1.65
CA ALA A 272 25.46 0.74 2.80
C ALA A 272 25.12 -0.16 4.02
N SER A 273 23.83 -0.53 4.18
CA SER A 273 23.37 -1.43 5.22
C SER A 273 23.77 -2.88 4.94
N ALA A 274 24.58 -3.47 5.82
CA ALA A 274 24.92 -4.89 5.75
C ALA A 274 23.69 -5.79 5.80
N ASP A 275 22.69 -5.36 6.56
CA ASP A 275 21.42 -6.06 6.69
C ASP A 275 20.67 -6.16 5.35
N VAL A 276 20.61 -5.05 4.59
CA VAL A 276 20.03 -5.06 3.23
C VAL A 276 20.83 -5.97 2.29
N ARG A 277 22.17 -5.92 2.33
CA ARG A 277 23.04 -6.78 1.50
C ARG A 277 22.81 -8.27 1.77
N ASN A 278 22.57 -8.66 3.02
CA ASN A 278 22.38 -10.06 3.41
C ASN A 278 21.14 -10.70 2.76
N PHE A 279 20.10 -9.92 2.47
CA PHE A 279 18.90 -10.43 1.78
C PHE A 279 19.19 -10.88 0.34
N VAL A 280 20.22 -10.33 -0.34
CA VAL A 280 20.64 -10.80 -1.68
C VAL A 280 21.25 -12.20 -1.59
N THR A 281 22.14 -12.40 -0.63
CA THR A 281 22.75 -13.71 -0.38
C THR A 281 21.70 -14.74 0.02
N ALA A 282 20.78 -14.36 0.93
CA ALA A 282 19.68 -15.23 1.35
C ALA A 282 18.81 -15.65 0.16
N MET A 283 18.43 -14.70 -0.71
CA MET A 283 17.64 -14.96 -1.91
C MET A 283 18.33 -15.96 -2.86
N ARG A 284 19.61 -15.72 -3.19
CA ARG A 284 20.37 -16.60 -4.11
C ARG A 284 20.53 -18.02 -3.55
N THR A 285 20.83 -18.14 -2.26
CA THR A 285 20.95 -19.44 -1.59
C THR A 285 19.61 -20.15 -1.56
N PHE A 286 18.54 -19.46 -1.17
CA PHE A 286 17.20 -20.03 -1.03
C PHE A 286 16.63 -20.55 -2.35
N LEU A 287 16.85 -19.82 -3.44
CA LEU A 287 16.44 -20.23 -4.79
C LEU A 287 17.41 -21.21 -5.45
N ASN A 288 18.57 -21.48 -4.82
CA ASN A 288 19.67 -22.21 -5.43
C ASN A 288 20.06 -21.64 -6.81
N ASP A 289 20.08 -20.30 -6.92
CA ASP A 289 20.39 -19.58 -8.14
C ASP A 289 21.32 -18.39 -7.84
N PRO A 290 22.62 -18.48 -8.17
CA PRO A 290 23.55 -17.37 -7.98
C PRO A 290 23.24 -16.16 -8.88
N ALA A 291 22.44 -16.33 -9.94
CA ALA A 291 22.00 -15.27 -10.83
C ALA A 291 20.62 -14.72 -10.46
N ALA A 292 20.02 -15.09 -9.33
CA ALA A 292 18.77 -14.47 -8.89
C ALA A 292 18.95 -12.95 -8.74
N LEU A 293 17.86 -12.21 -9.01
CA LEU A 293 17.80 -10.73 -9.00
C LEU A 293 18.63 -10.05 -10.12
N THR A 294 18.74 -10.70 -11.28
CA THR A 294 19.42 -10.16 -12.49
C THR A 294 18.48 -9.95 -13.67
N GLY A 295 17.17 -9.88 -13.43
CA GLY A 295 16.15 -9.61 -14.45
C GLY A 295 15.81 -10.80 -15.37
N ARG A 296 16.39 -11.98 -15.13
CA ARG A 296 16.05 -13.23 -15.84
C ARG A 296 14.66 -13.75 -15.50
N ILE A 297 14.18 -13.46 -14.31
CA ILE A 297 12.87 -13.89 -13.80
C ILE A 297 12.03 -12.66 -13.51
N ALA A 298 10.80 -12.65 -14.02
CA ALA A 298 9.77 -11.70 -13.70
C ALA A 298 9.12 -12.06 -12.36
N PHE A 299 9.18 -11.16 -11.40
CA PHE A 299 8.54 -11.29 -10.10
C PHE A 299 7.31 -10.37 -10.03
N ALA A 300 6.16 -10.97 -9.72
CA ALA A 300 4.98 -10.25 -9.24
C ALA A 300 5.03 -10.15 -7.70
N ASP A 301 4.26 -9.24 -7.11
CA ASP A 301 4.20 -9.12 -5.65
C ASP A 301 3.64 -10.38 -4.97
N ARG A 302 2.90 -11.23 -5.68
CA ARG A 302 2.49 -12.52 -5.12
C ARG A 302 3.69 -13.43 -4.84
N SER A 303 4.64 -13.51 -5.77
CA SER A 303 5.87 -14.27 -5.59
C SER A 303 6.75 -13.64 -4.53
N GLY A 304 6.88 -12.30 -4.55
CA GLY A 304 7.58 -11.54 -3.51
C GLY A 304 6.97 -11.79 -2.12
N GLY A 305 5.64 -11.82 -2.03
CA GLY A 305 4.90 -12.13 -0.83
C GLY A 305 5.04 -13.58 -0.37
N ASN A 306 5.27 -14.55 -1.26
CA ASN A 306 5.68 -15.90 -0.84
C ASN A 306 7.06 -15.87 -0.18
N LEU A 307 8.01 -15.17 -0.80
CA LEU A 307 9.40 -15.10 -0.34
C LEU A 307 9.60 -14.24 0.91
N ALA A 308 8.59 -13.43 1.28
CA ALA A 308 8.61 -12.56 2.45
C ALA A 308 7.84 -13.14 3.65
N ARG A 309 7.48 -14.43 3.65
CA ARG A 309 6.77 -15.06 4.77
C ARG A 309 7.71 -15.44 5.92
N PRO A 310 7.30 -15.23 7.18
CA PRO A 310 8.05 -15.72 8.35
C PRO A 310 8.03 -17.25 8.46
N TYR A 311 7.12 -17.92 7.75
CA TYR A 311 7.08 -19.36 7.51
C TYR A 311 6.88 -19.61 6.02
N PHE A 312 7.74 -20.40 5.39
CA PHE A 312 7.64 -20.78 3.99
C PHE A 312 7.49 -22.30 3.81
N PRO A 313 6.45 -22.79 3.13
CA PRO A 313 5.37 -22.01 2.51
C PRO A 313 4.43 -21.37 3.55
N ASP A 314 3.66 -20.38 3.11
CA ASP A 314 2.70 -19.67 3.95
C ASP A 314 1.71 -20.65 4.60
N GLY A 315 1.38 -20.45 5.88
CA GLY A 315 0.46 -21.31 6.63
C GLY A 315 1.07 -22.59 7.22
N GLU A 316 2.32 -22.96 6.86
CA GLU A 316 3.01 -24.11 7.48
C GLU A 316 3.88 -23.68 8.67
N VAL A 317 3.28 -23.64 9.87
CA VAL A 317 3.98 -23.28 11.12
C VAL A 317 5.19 -24.18 11.38
N GLY A 318 6.30 -23.57 11.82
CA GLY A 318 7.54 -24.28 12.16
C GLY A 318 8.48 -24.53 10.97
N ARG A 319 8.10 -24.15 9.74
CA ARG A 319 8.99 -24.16 8.58
C ARG A 319 10.05 -23.05 8.64
N PRO A 320 11.15 -23.14 7.86
CA PRO A 320 12.04 -22.00 7.67
C PRO A 320 11.32 -20.79 7.08
N HIS A 321 11.81 -19.59 7.34
CA HIS A 321 11.27 -18.36 6.75
C HIS A 321 11.69 -18.22 5.27
N GLY A 322 10.92 -17.44 4.51
CA GLY A 322 11.30 -17.02 3.16
C GLY A 322 12.49 -16.06 3.19
N PRO A 323 13.28 -15.97 2.10
CA PRO A 323 14.56 -15.27 2.09
C PRO A 323 14.46 -13.76 2.24
N LEU A 324 13.27 -13.17 2.05
CA LEU A 324 13.02 -11.73 2.23
C LEU A 324 12.40 -11.39 3.59
N SER A 325 12.09 -12.40 4.40
CA SER A 325 11.51 -12.26 5.73
C SER A 325 12.58 -12.26 6.82
N ARG A 326 12.25 -11.67 7.97
CA ARG A 326 12.91 -12.04 9.23
C ARG A 326 12.53 -13.47 9.65
N PRO A 327 13.39 -14.15 10.43
CA PRO A 327 12.96 -15.32 11.22
C PRO A 327 11.81 -14.94 12.14
N ILE A 328 10.93 -15.90 12.47
CA ILE A 328 9.73 -15.63 13.26
C ILE A 328 10.02 -14.92 14.59
N GLN A 329 11.14 -15.21 15.26
CA GLN A 329 11.52 -14.60 16.54
C GLN A 329 11.84 -13.10 16.43
N GLN A 330 12.08 -12.60 15.22
CA GLN A 330 12.35 -11.19 14.93
C GLN A 330 11.27 -10.56 14.05
N PHE A 331 10.29 -11.37 13.64
CA PHE A 331 9.23 -10.94 12.74
C PHE A 331 8.09 -10.32 13.54
N ASN A 332 7.67 -9.14 13.14
CA ASN A 332 6.42 -8.51 13.56
C ASN A 332 5.97 -7.52 12.47
N PRO A 333 4.77 -6.91 12.56
CA PRO A 333 4.30 -5.95 11.56
C PRO A 333 5.25 -4.77 11.27
N PHE A 334 6.15 -4.45 12.21
CA PHE A 334 7.17 -3.41 12.12
C PHE A 334 8.58 -3.92 11.73
N SER A 335 8.79 -5.23 11.72
CA SER A 335 10.06 -5.90 11.43
C SER A 335 9.82 -7.08 10.49
N THR A 336 9.37 -6.78 9.28
CA THR A 336 8.96 -7.81 8.32
C THR A 336 10.12 -8.46 7.59
N GLY A 337 11.23 -7.75 7.36
CA GLY A 337 12.39 -8.25 6.62
C GLY A 337 12.97 -7.18 5.72
N LEU A 338 13.22 -7.50 4.45
CA LEU A 338 13.79 -6.54 3.50
C LEU A 338 12.95 -5.25 3.39
N GLN A 339 11.62 -5.37 3.43
CA GLN A 339 10.71 -4.22 3.39
C GLN A 339 11.03 -3.19 4.47
N SER A 340 11.11 -3.62 5.74
CA SER A 340 11.41 -2.70 6.85
C SER A 340 12.88 -2.28 6.86
N ALA A 341 13.81 -3.19 6.53
CA ALA A 341 15.25 -2.92 6.46
C ALA A 341 15.59 -1.79 5.48
N LEU A 342 14.87 -1.70 4.36
CA LEU A 342 15.08 -0.65 3.36
C LEU A 342 14.74 0.75 3.89
N VAL A 343 13.72 0.88 4.74
CA VAL A 343 13.13 2.18 5.12
C VAL A 343 13.42 2.61 6.56
N ILE A 344 13.99 1.73 7.39
CA ILE A 344 14.17 2.01 8.82
C ILE A 344 15.03 3.25 9.11
N GLY A 345 16.03 3.53 8.26
CA GLY A 345 16.86 4.73 8.37
C GLY A 345 16.06 6.02 8.12
N ASP A 346 15.17 6.01 7.12
CA ASP A 346 14.30 7.15 6.81
C ASP A 346 13.26 7.39 7.90
N ILE A 347 12.74 6.31 8.50
CA ILE A 347 11.84 6.38 9.67
C ILE A 347 12.59 6.95 10.88
N GLY A 348 13.82 6.49 11.15
CA GLY A 348 14.65 7.03 12.23
C GLY A 348 14.96 8.52 12.06
N ALA A 349 15.27 8.96 10.84
CA ALA A 349 15.47 10.37 10.53
C ALA A 349 14.18 11.19 10.74
N HIS A 350 13.02 10.64 10.36
CA HIS A 350 11.73 11.28 10.60
C HIS A 350 11.41 11.38 12.10
N LEU A 351 11.68 10.33 12.87
CA LEU A 351 11.49 10.33 14.32
C LEU A 351 12.36 11.40 15.00
N ALA A 352 13.62 11.55 14.58
CA ALA A 352 14.49 12.61 15.08
C ALA A 352 13.94 14.01 14.78
N PHE A 353 13.27 14.20 13.64
CA PHE A 353 12.60 15.46 13.32
C PHE A 353 11.37 15.71 14.20
N VAL A 354 10.49 14.73 14.33
CA VAL A 354 9.25 14.89 15.13
C VAL A 354 9.56 15.08 16.61
N SER A 355 10.62 14.47 17.13
CA SER A 355 11.07 14.64 18.53
C SER A 355 11.87 15.93 18.78
N GLY A 356 12.20 16.70 17.73
CA GLY A 356 13.02 17.90 17.84
C GLY A 356 14.53 17.64 17.98
N ALA A 357 14.96 16.37 17.94
CA ALA A 357 16.40 16.02 17.92
C ALA A 357 17.10 16.44 16.62
N SER A 358 16.34 16.68 15.55
CA SER A 358 16.81 17.22 14.26
C SER A 358 15.87 18.34 13.80
N ALA A 359 16.42 19.43 13.28
CA ALA A 359 15.65 20.47 12.60
C ALA A 359 15.23 20.05 11.17
N THR A 360 15.85 19.01 10.62
CA THR A 360 15.62 18.54 9.25
C THR A 360 14.89 17.21 9.26
N ASP A 361 13.80 17.16 8.51
CA ASP A 361 12.99 15.96 8.29
C ASP A 361 13.64 14.99 7.28
N THR A 362 13.18 13.75 7.28
CA THR A 362 13.52 12.75 6.25
C THR A 362 13.23 13.31 4.84
N PRO A 363 14.03 13.00 3.80
CA PRO A 363 13.73 13.46 2.45
C PRO A 363 12.42 12.85 1.92
N ALA A 364 11.79 13.49 0.92
CA ALA A 364 10.60 12.96 0.24
C ALA A 364 10.97 11.87 -0.78
N ARG A 365 11.80 10.93 -0.34
CA ARG A 365 12.22 9.73 -1.06
C ARG A 365 12.70 8.71 -0.04
N CYS A 366 12.03 7.59 0.03
CA CYS A 366 12.40 6.47 0.89
C CYS A 366 13.48 5.59 0.26
N THR A 367 13.96 4.69 1.11
CA THR A 367 14.91 3.61 0.91
C THR A 367 16.36 4.04 0.90
N SER A 368 17.25 3.21 1.45
CA SER A 368 18.69 3.40 1.39
C SER A 368 19.33 3.02 0.04
N LEU A 369 18.52 2.81 -1.01
CA LEU A 369 19.00 2.48 -2.36
C LEU A 369 19.71 3.65 -3.04
N PRO A 370 20.62 3.37 -4.00
CA PRO A 370 21.18 4.40 -4.87
C PRO A 370 20.12 5.03 -5.79
N ASP A 371 20.43 6.22 -6.27
CA ASP A 371 19.62 6.92 -7.27
C ASP A 371 19.77 6.23 -8.65
N ALA A 372 18.65 5.90 -9.28
CA ALA A 372 18.61 5.40 -10.66
C ALA A 372 18.65 6.53 -11.69
N ALA A 373 18.16 7.71 -11.30
CA ALA A 373 18.35 8.99 -11.97
C ALA A 373 18.49 10.06 -10.87
N PRO A 374 19.05 11.26 -11.14
CA PRO A 374 19.27 12.27 -10.10
C PRO A 374 18.00 12.55 -9.26
N GLY A 375 18.06 12.24 -7.97
CA GLY A 375 16.94 12.43 -7.04
C GLY A 375 15.82 11.39 -7.13
N GLN A 376 15.98 10.33 -7.93
CA GLN A 376 14.98 9.28 -8.18
C GLN A 376 15.53 7.89 -7.83
N LYS A 377 14.94 7.24 -6.83
CA LYS A 377 15.20 5.82 -6.50
C LYS A 377 14.15 4.91 -7.13
N ARG A 378 14.49 3.64 -7.40
CA ARG A 378 13.52 2.69 -7.96
C ARG A 378 12.41 2.32 -6.98
N LEU A 379 12.73 2.24 -5.70
CA LEU A 379 11.80 2.02 -4.59
C LEU A 379 11.55 3.30 -3.79
N GLN A 380 11.23 4.41 -4.46
CA GLN A 380 11.21 5.74 -3.84
C GLN A 380 10.16 5.96 -2.74
N ASN A 381 9.19 5.07 -2.59
CA ASN A 381 8.28 5.04 -1.44
C ASN A 381 8.30 3.66 -0.76
N GLY A 382 9.42 2.93 -0.82
CA GLY A 382 9.54 1.59 -0.26
C GLY A 382 9.04 0.48 -1.21
N MET A 383 8.88 -0.71 -0.65
CA MET A 383 8.38 -1.90 -1.36
C MET A 383 7.17 -2.51 -0.64
N GLN A 384 6.47 -3.40 -1.33
CA GLN A 384 5.38 -4.18 -0.75
C GLN A 384 5.64 -5.69 -0.78
N ILE A 385 4.98 -6.43 0.13
CA ILE A 385 5.18 -7.88 0.32
C ILE A 385 3.87 -8.67 0.20
N PHE A 386 2.90 -8.15 -0.55
CA PHE A 386 1.62 -8.82 -0.77
C PHE A 386 1.04 -8.49 -2.15
N PRO A 387 0.21 -9.39 -2.72
CA PRO A 387 -0.18 -9.35 -4.13
C PRO A 387 -0.89 -8.06 -4.56
N GLY A 388 -0.86 -7.78 -5.86
CA GLY A 388 -1.51 -6.64 -6.50
C GLY A 388 -0.65 -5.93 -7.55
N SER A 389 0.46 -6.50 -8.02
CA SER A 389 1.26 -5.90 -9.09
C SER A 389 1.87 -6.94 -10.01
N VAL A 390 2.07 -6.53 -11.27
CA VAL A 390 2.80 -7.30 -12.26
C VAL A 390 3.73 -6.40 -13.07
N PRO A 391 4.91 -6.90 -13.47
CA PRO A 391 5.80 -6.17 -14.37
C PRO A 391 5.24 -6.14 -15.80
N LEU A 392 5.48 -5.03 -16.50
CA LEU A 392 5.11 -4.82 -17.90
C LEU A 392 6.31 -5.10 -18.81
N TYR A 393 6.09 -5.90 -19.84
CA TYR A 393 7.13 -6.35 -20.75
C TYR A 393 6.83 -5.98 -22.20
N ARG A 394 7.88 -5.64 -22.95
CA ARG A 394 7.89 -5.56 -24.42
C ARG A 394 8.74 -6.71 -24.93
N GLY A 395 8.09 -7.78 -25.39
CA GLY A 395 8.78 -9.05 -25.61
C GLY A 395 9.32 -9.60 -24.29
N ASP A 396 10.63 -9.78 -24.19
CA ASP A 396 11.36 -10.21 -22.99
C ASP A 396 12.01 -9.03 -22.22
N ARG A 397 11.83 -7.79 -22.70
CA ARG A 397 12.37 -6.59 -22.05
C ARG A 397 11.37 -5.99 -21.08
N LEU A 398 11.77 -5.85 -19.81
CA LEU A 398 11.03 -5.08 -18.81
C LEU A 398 10.96 -3.60 -19.22
N VAL A 399 9.77 -3.00 -19.17
CA VAL A 399 9.53 -1.59 -19.52
C VAL A 399 8.80 -0.79 -18.45
N GLY A 400 8.37 -1.45 -17.37
CA GLY A 400 7.66 -0.80 -16.27
C GLY A 400 6.88 -1.81 -15.44
N ALA A 401 5.90 -1.34 -14.68
CA ALA A 401 5.00 -2.18 -13.92
C ALA A 401 3.68 -1.47 -13.59
N ILE A 402 2.64 -2.26 -13.36
CA ILE A 402 1.36 -1.82 -12.81
C ILE A 402 1.23 -2.32 -11.38
N GLY A 403 0.67 -1.49 -10.50
CA GLY A 403 0.32 -1.86 -9.12
C GLY A 403 -1.08 -1.38 -8.76
N VAL A 404 -1.79 -2.21 -8.01
CA VAL A 404 -3.20 -2.07 -7.64
C VAL A 404 -3.35 -2.28 -6.14
N SER A 405 -4.09 -1.40 -5.47
CA SER A 405 -4.42 -1.59 -4.07
C SER A 405 -5.74 -0.99 -3.67
N GLY A 406 -6.58 -1.79 -3.02
CA GLY A 406 -7.74 -1.28 -2.27
C GLY A 406 -8.80 -2.31 -1.92
N ASP A 407 -8.70 -3.53 -2.45
CA ASP A 407 -9.63 -4.62 -2.13
C ASP A 407 -8.86 -5.87 -1.67
N GLY A 408 -9.47 -7.06 -1.75
CA GLY A 408 -8.76 -8.32 -1.52
C GLY A 408 -7.56 -8.50 -2.45
N ILE A 409 -6.52 -9.18 -1.95
CA ILE A 409 -5.25 -9.34 -2.68
C ILE A 409 -5.40 -10.08 -4.02
N ASP A 410 -6.41 -10.94 -4.16
CA ASP A 410 -6.70 -11.64 -5.42
C ASP A 410 -7.45 -10.72 -6.42
N GLN A 411 -8.32 -9.82 -5.94
CA GLN A 411 -8.92 -8.77 -6.77
C GLN A 411 -7.85 -7.82 -7.29
N ASP A 412 -6.95 -7.35 -6.41
CA ASP A 412 -5.85 -6.46 -6.79
C ASP A 412 -4.96 -7.12 -7.88
N ASP A 413 -4.60 -8.39 -7.71
CA ASP A 413 -3.82 -9.16 -8.70
C ASP A 413 -4.53 -9.28 -10.04
N MET A 414 -5.81 -9.68 -10.01
CA MET A 414 -6.62 -9.83 -11.22
C MET A 414 -6.73 -8.52 -11.99
N ILE A 415 -7.02 -7.41 -11.29
CA ILE A 415 -7.13 -6.07 -11.91
C ILE A 415 -5.80 -5.67 -12.55
N GLY A 416 -4.69 -5.89 -11.86
CA GLY A 416 -3.36 -5.57 -12.37
C GLY A 416 -3.00 -6.39 -13.62
N PHE A 417 -3.17 -7.71 -13.52
CA PHE A 417 -2.77 -8.67 -14.56
C PHE A 417 -3.64 -8.60 -15.82
N LEU A 418 -4.97 -8.50 -15.66
CA LEU A 418 -5.88 -8.32 -16.79
C LEU A 418 -5.76 -6.91 -17.39
N GLY A 419 -5.52 -5.89 -16.58
CA GLY A 419 -5.23 -4.53 -17.05
C GLY A 419 -3.98 -4.48 -17.93
N ALA A 420 -2.91 -5.15 -17.52
CA ALA A 420 -1.69 -5.31 -18.32
C ALA A 420 -1.95 -6.08 -19.63
N HIS A 421 -2.71 -7.18 -19.57
CA HIS A 421 -3.07 -7.97 -20.75
C HIS A 421 -3.93 -7.19 -21.75
N ASN A 422 -5.07 -6.69 -21.32
CA ASN A 422 -6.04 -5.96 -22.16
C ASN A 422 -5.43 -4.66 -22.68
N GLY A 423 -4.70 -3.93 -21.82
CA GLY A 423 -4.00 -2.71 -22.21
C GLY A 423 -2.93 -2.97 -23.28
N GLY A 424 -2.21 -4.09 -23.17
CA GLY A 424 -1.28 -4.56 -24.19
C GLY A 424 -1.96 -4.91 -25.52
N ALA A 425 -3.09 -5.61 -25.47
CA ALA A 425 -3.90 -5.92 -26.65
C ALA A 425 -4.44 -4.65 -27.34
N ARG A 426 -4.77 -3.60 -26.57
CA ARG A 426 -5.30 -2.33 -27.07
C ARG A 426 -4.22 -1.38 -27.58
N GLY A 427 -3.13 -1.22 -26.82
CA GLY A 427 -2.04 -0.29 -27.13
C GLY A 427 -1.01 -0.84 -28.10
N GLY A 428 -0.87 -2.17 -28.16
CA GLY A 428 0.16 -2.88 -28.90
C GLY A 428 1.53 -2.83 -28.22
N GLY A 429 2.36 -3.85 -28.43
CA GLY A 429 3.79 -3.79 -28.12
C GLY A 429 4.20 -3.94 -26.64
N ILE A 430 3.25 -4.11 -25.71
CA ILE A 430 3.52 -4.47 -24.32
C ILE A 430 2.54 -5.53 -23.81
N GLY A 431 2.84 -6.15 -22.67
CA GLY A 431 1.93 -7.07 -21.98
C GLY A 431 2.52 -7.63 -20.68
N ASN A 432 1.93 -8.71 -20.21
CA ASN A 432 2.47 -9.50 -19.10
C ASN A 432 3.83 -10.12 -19.47
N ALA A 433 4.62 -10.48 -18.46
CA ALA A 433 5.85 -11.23 -18.67
C ALA A 433 5.58 -12.54 -19.45
N PRO A 434 6.47 -12.94 -20.37
CA PRO A 434 6.46 -14.29 -20.97
C PRO A 434 6.42 -15.38 -19.90
N ARG A 435 5.64 -16.44 -20.14
CA ARG A 435 5.36 -17.50 -19.14
C ARG A 435 6.60 -18.24 -18.67
N ASP A 436 7.54 -18.48 -19.57
CA ASP A 436 8.79 -19.18 -19.33
C ASP A 436 9.81 -18.39 -18.50
N MET A 437 9.57 -17.10 -18.26
CA MET A 437 10.39 -16.28 -17.38
C MET A 437 9.66 -15.80 -16.12
N ARG A 438 8.45 -16.29 -15.84
CA ARG A 438 7.71 -15.92 -14.61
C ARG A 438 8.25 -16.67 -13.39
N ALA A 439 8.12 -16.05 -12.22
CA ALA A 439 8.59 -16.65 -10.97
C ALA A 439 7.89 -17.98 -10.60
N ASP A 440 6.71 -18.28 -11.15
CA ASP A 440 6.04 -19.58 -11.00
C ASP A 440 6.69 -20.73 -11.79
N THR A 441 7.74 -20.45 -12.55
CA THR A 441 8.66 -21.48 -13.07
C THR A 441 9.61 -22.02 -11.99
N ILE A 442 9.75 -21.31 -10.87
CA ILE A 442 10.65 -21.68 -9.78
C ILE A 442 9.97 -22.66 -8.82
N ILE A 443 10.66 -23.76 -8.52
CA ILE A 443 10.32 -24.71 -7.47
C ILE A 443 11.41 -24.62 -6.39
N VAL A 444 11.01 -24.23 -5.18
CA VAL A 444 11.89 -24.14 -4.02
C VAL A 444 11.96 -25.50 -3.33
N ASN A 445 13.17 -25.97 -3.05
CA ASN A 445 13.44 -27.27 -2.43
C ASN A 445 13.16 -27.28 -0.92
N VAL A 446 11.89 -27.13 -0.54
CA VAL A 446 11.40 -27.31 0.84
C VAL A 446 10.34 -28.42 0.84
N GLY A 447 10.51 -29.42 1.71
CA GLY A 447 9.62 -30.58 1.76
C GLY A 447 9.58 -31.33 0.43
N ALA A 448 8.40 -31.45 -0.17
CA ALA A 448 8.18 -32.09 -1.47
C ALA A 448 8.48 -31.15 -2.67
N GLY A 449 8.91 -29.92 -2.42
CA GLY A 449 9.06 -28.88 -3.43
C GLY A 449 7.85 -27.95 -3.47
N VAL A 450 8.09 -26.64 -3.37
CA VAL A 450 7.04 -25.61 -3.37
C VAL A 450 7.23 -24.71 -4.57
N ARG A 451 6.25 -24.67 -5.47
CA ARG A 451 6.23 -23.73 -6.59
C ARG A 451 5.82 -22.34 -6.11
N LEU A 452 6.58 -21.31 -6.51
CA LEU A 452 6.16 -19.93 -6.24
C LEU A 452 4.90 -19.59 -7.03
N ARG A 453 4.07 -18.68 -6.52
CA ARG A 453 2.86 -18.23 -7.21
C ARG A 453 3.14 -16.92 -7.92
N TYR A 454 2.68 -16.76 -9.16
CA TYR A 454 2.85 -15.52 -9.93
C TYR A 454 1.62 -14.61 -9.84
N ILE A 455 0.42 -15.13 -10.09
CA ILE A 455 -0.85 -14.43 -9.95
C ILE A 455 -1.89 -15.32 -9.27
N ALA A 456 -2.98 -14.73 -8.80
CA ALA A 456 -4.21 -15.46 -8.51
C ALA A 456 -5.41 -14.56 -8.76
N CYS A 457 -6.47 -15.15 -9.34
CA CYS A 457 -7.71 -14.45 -9.62
C CYS A 457 -8.84 -15.10 -8.83
N PRO A 458 -9.76 -14.29 -8.29
CA PRO A 458 -10.79 -14.78 -7.38
C PRO A 458 -11.82 -15.64 -8.13
N PHE A 459 -12.51 -16.50 -7.39
CA PHE A 459 -13.70 -17.19 -7.88
C PHE A 459 -14.87 -16.20 -8.06
N ALA A 460 -15.72 -16.43 -9.05
CA ALA A 460 -16.82 -15.54 -9.44
C ALA A 460 -16.39 -14.05 -9.49
N PRO A 461 -15.31 -13.75 -10.25
CA PRO A 461 -14.58 -12.50 -10.16
C PRO A 461 -15.37 -11.27 -10.56
N PHE A 462 -16.39 -11.42 -11.41
CA PHE A 462 -17.14 -10.30 -11.98
C PHE A 462 -18.58 -10.26 -11.48
N LEU A 463 -19.14 -9.04 -11.44
CA LEU A 463 -20.53 -8.77 -11.08
C LEU A 463 -21.49 -8.99 -12.25
N ASP A 464 -21.00 -8.91 -13.48
CA ASP A 464 -21.79 -8.83 -14.71
C ASP A 464 -21.72 -10.09 -15.59
N THR A 465 -20.92 -11.09 -15.21
CA THR A 465 -20.75 -12.34 -15.95
C THR A 465 -20.46 -13.51 -15.02
N GLU A 466 -20.71 -14.74 -15.49
CA GLU A 466 -20.39 -15.99 -14.77
C GLU A 466 -18.98 -16.53 -15.07
N GLN A 467 -18.16 -15.77 -15.82
CA GLN A 467 -16.84 -16.22 -16.27
C GLN A 467 -15.94 -16.57 -15.08
N GLN A 468 -15.30 -17.74 -15.14
CA GLN A 468 -14.34 -18.23 -14.15
C GLN A 468 -12.95 -18.29 -14.77
N ASN A 469 -11.92 -18.47 -13.93
CA ASN A 469 -10.55 -18.71 -14.37
C ASN A 469 -10.04 -17.67 -15.38
N VAL A 470 -10.42 -16.41 -15.16
CA VAL A 470 -10.25 -15.30 -16.12
C VAL A 470 -8.79 -14.97 -16.43
N CYS A 471 -7.85 -15.50 -15.63
CA CYS A 471 -6.42 -15.31 -15.79
C CYS A 471 -5.70 -16.54 -16.38
N ASP A 472 -6.41 -17.66 -16.55
CA ASP A 472 -5.83 -18.87 -17.12
C ASP A 472 -5.51 -18.65 -18.60
N GLY A 473 -4.42 -19.24 -19.08
CA GLY A 473 -4.01 -19.10 -20.48
C GLY A 473 -3.28 -17.79 -20.84
N LEU A 474 -3.22 -16.80 -19.95
CA LEU A 474 -2.55 -15.51 -20.16
C LEU A 474 -1.10 -15.42 -19.66
#